data_AF-A0A355IK31-F1
#
_entry.id   AF-A0A355IK31-F1
#
_cell.length_a   1.000
_cell.length_b   1.000
_cell.length_c   1.000
_cell.angle_alpha   90.00
_cell.angle_beta   90.00
_cell.angle_gamma   90.00
#
_symmetry.space_group_name_H-M   'P 1'
#
loop_
_entity.id
_entity.type
_entity.pdbx_description
1 polymer ?
#
loop_
_entity_poly.entity_id
_entity_poly.type
_entity_poly.pdbx_seq_one_letter_code
_entity_poly.pdbx_strand_id
1 'polypeptide(L)'
;MKKIQIINGPNLNLLGKREPAVYGTTTFEAYLNELRGLYPECELFYFQSNVEGELIDKIHEVGFDFDGIILNAGAYTHTSIALHDAIKAVNTPVIEVHISNVHARESFRHVSAISAACKGVILGF
;
A
#
# COMPACT_ATOMS: atom_id res chain seq x y z
N MET A 1 -0.46 -21.37 5.76
CA MET A 1 -0.75 -20.47 4.63
C MET A 1 -0.11 -19.13 4.97
N LYS A 2 0.58 -18.49 4.01
CA LYS A 2 1.23 -17.20 4.30
C LYS A 2 0.18 -16.09 4.41
N LYS A 3 0.20 -15.29 5.47
CA LYS A 3 -0.76 -14.18 5.67
C LYS A 3 -0.17 -12.87 5.16
N ILE A 4 -0.81 -12.27 4.17
CA ILE A 4 -0.36 -11.01 3.56
C ILE A 4 -1.46 -9.95 3.71
N GLN A 5 -1.11 -8.80 4.28
CA GLN A 5 -2.01 -7.66 4.39
C GLN A 5 -1.71 -6.66 3.29
N ILE A 6 -2.72 -6.32 2.49
CA ILE A 6 -2.67 -5.20 1.55
C ILE A 6 -3.29 -3.98 2.20
N ILE A 7 -2.56 -2.86 2.26
CA ILE A 7 -2.99 -1.59 2.84
C ILE A 7 -2.93 -0.51 1.76
N ASN A 8 -4.06 0.12 1.49
CA ASN A 8 -4.18 1.23 0.55
C ASN A 8 -4.50 2.53 1.29
N GLY A 9 -3.69 3.55 1.06
CA GLY A 9 -3.85 4.88 1.62
C GLY A 9 -4.87 5.74 0.88
N PRO A 10 -4.76 7.08 1.01
CA PRO A 10 -5.79 8.00 0.58
C PRO A 10 -6.02 8.01 -0.93
N ASN A 11 -7.28 8.20 -1.32
CA ASN A 11 -7.82 8.27 -2.67
C ASN A 11 -7.82 6.96 -3.48
N LEU A 12 -7.24 5.88 -2.97
CA LEU A 12 -7.21 4.59 -3.69
C LEU A 12 -8.56 3.87 -3.70
N ASN A 13 -9.50 4.27 -2.84
CA ASN A 13 -10.91 3.88 -2.97
C ASN A 13 -11.57 4.41 -4.26
N LEU A 14 -10.94 5.34 -4.97
CA LEU A 14 -11.44 5.92 -6.22
C LEU A 14 -10.85 5.26 -7.47
N LEU A 15 -10.06 4.19 -7.33
CA LEU A 15 -9.59 3.38 -8.46
C LEU A 15 -10.78 2.87 -9.30
N GLY A 16 -10.62 2.91 -10.62
CA GLY A 16 -11.69 2.59 -11.57
C GLY A 16 -12.71 3.71 -11.82
N LYS A 17 -12.71 4.78 -11.00
CA LYS A 17 -13.63 5.93 -11.16
C LYS A 17 -12.92 7.22 -11.58
N ARG A 18 -11.67 7.40 -11.17
CA ARG A 18 -10.86 8.61 -11.44
C ARG A 18 -9.75 8.30 -12.45
N GLU A 19 -9.55 9.21 -13.41
CA GLU A 19 -8.47 9.16 -14.40
C GLU A 19 -8.28 7.75 -15.02
N PRO A 20 -9.32 7.15 -15.63
CA PRO A 20 -9.29 5.76 -16.08
C PRO A 20 -8.21 5.46 -17.12
N ALA A 21 -7.73 6.47 -17.84
CA ALA A 21 -6.58 6.35 -18.74
C ALA A 21 -5.25 6.04 -18.01
N VAL A 22 -5.14 6.40 -16.72
CA VAL A 22 -3.95 6.21 -15.89
C VAL A 22 -4.08 4.98 -14.99
N TYR A 23 -5.27 4.74 -14.43
CA TYR A 23 -5.48 3.71 -13.39
C TYR A 23 -6.35 2.53 -13.84
N GLY A 24 -6.84 2.54 -15.09
CA GLY A 24 -7.81 1.56 -15.58
C GLY A 24 -9.23 1.78 -15.04
N THR A 25 -10.15 0.91 -15.45
CA THR A 25 -11.58 0.97 -15.09
C THR A 25 -11.97 -0.02 -13.98
N THR A 26 -11.04 -0.89 -13.57
CA THR A 26 -11.28 -1.95 -12.58
C THR A 26 -11.17 -1.40 -11.16
N THR A 27 -12.11 -1.76 -10.28
CA THR A 27 -12.00 -1.42 -8.86
C THR A 27 -10.96 -2.31 -8.18
N PHE A 28 -10.42 -1.86 -7.05
CA PHE A 28 -9.44 -2.68 -6.33
C PHE A 28 -10.05 -4.00 -5.83
N GLU A 29 -11.32 -4.00 -5.41
CA GLU A 29 -12.01 -5.21 -4.93
C GLU A 29 -12.16 -6.27 -6.02
N ALA A 30 -12.38 -5.86 -7.27
CA ALA A 30 -12.41 -6.79 -8.40
C ALA A 30 -11.02 -7.41 -8.64
N TYR A 31 -9.97 -6.59 -8.60
CA TYR A 31 -8.59 -7.05 -8.73
C TYR A 31 -8.14 -7.95 -7.55
N LEU A 32 -8.59 -7.66 -6.33
CA LEU A 32 -8.31 -8.48 -5.15
C LEU A 32 -8.85 -9.91 -5.29
N ASN A 33 -10.02 -10.08 -5.91
CA ASN A 33 -10.58 -11.40 -6.17
C ASN A 33 -9.74 -12.19 -7.18
N GLU A 34 -9.22 -11.53 -8.21
CA GLU A 34 -8.28 -12.13 -9.16
C GLU A 34 -6.98 -12.55 -8.46
N LEU A 35 -6.39 -11.66 -7.63
CA LEU A 35 -5.19 -11.97 -6.85
C LEU A 35 -5.38 -13.19 -5.94
N ARG A 36 -6.53 -13.31 -5.27
CA ARG A 36 -6.85 -14.48 -4.43
C ARG A 36 -6.92 -15.78 -5.24
N GLY A 37 -7.36 -15.71 -6.50
CA GLY A 37 -7.35 -16.85 -7.41
C GLY A 37 -5.96 -17.22 -7.93
N LEU A 38 -5.10 -16.22 -8.15
CA LEU A 38 -3.73 -16.41 -8.63
C LEU A 38 -2.77 -16.93 -7.56
N TYR A 39 -3.01 -16.61 -6.29
CA TYR A 39 -2.15 -16.97 -5.16
C TYR A 39 -2.91 -17.75 -4.07
N PRO A 40 -3.48 -18.93 -4.38
CA PRO A 40 -4.29 -19.71 -3.43
C PRO A 40 -3.50 -20.21 -2.21
N GLU A 41 -2.17 -20.25 -2.26
CA GLU A 41 -1.28 -20.58 -1.15
C GLU A 41 -1.07 -19.43 -0.14
N CYS A 42 -1.58 -18.23 -0.47
CA CYS A 42 -1.55 -17.04 0.37
C CYS A 42 -2.95 -16.67 0.86
N GLU A 43 -3.04 -16.26 2.12
CA GLU A 43 -4.24 -15.61 2.67
C GLU A 43 -4.10 -14.10 2.49
N LEU A 44 -4.86 -13.53 1.54
CA LEU A 44 -4.82 -12.11 1.23
C LEU A 44 -5.90 -11.32 1.97
N PHE A 45 -5.45 -10.40 2.82
CA PHE A 45 -6.27 -9.45 3.56
C PHE A 45 -6.19 -8.07 2.91
N TYR A 46 -7.23 -7.27 3.06
CA TYR A 46 -7.31 -5.94 2.45
C TYR A 46 -7.88 -4.91 3.41
N PHE A 47 -7.24 -3.75 3.44
CA PHE A 47 -7.68 -2.57 4.17
C PHE A 47 -7.38 -1.31 3.35
N GLN A 48 -8.29 -0.34 3.39
CA GLN A 48 -8.10 0.96 2.77
C GLN A 48 -8.62 2.04 3.70
N SER A 49 -7.87 3.14 3.83
CA SER A 49 -8.36 4.33 4.51
C SER A 49 -7.80 5.61 3.93
N ASN A 50 -8.59 6.68 4.04
CA ASN A 50 -8.16 8.05 3.78
C ASN A 50 -7.61 8.75 5.02
N VAL A 51 -7.67 8.11 6.19
CA VAL A 51 -7.29 8.67 7.49
C VAL A 51 -5.95 8.08 7.90
N GLU A 52 -4.94 8.92 8.09
CA GLU A 52 -3.57 8.50 8.44
C GLU A 52 -3.53 7.60 9.68
N GLY A 53 -4.25 7.98 10.76
CA GLY A 53 -4.30 7.21 12.00
C GLY A 53 -4.84 5.79 11.82
N GLU A 54 -5.84 5.60 10.95
CA GLU A 54 -6.40 4.27 10.69
C GLU A 54 -5.41 3.35 9.95
N LEU A 55 -4.55 3.92 9.10
CA LEU A 55 -3.47 3.18 8.44
C LEU A 55 -2.41 2.76 9.46
N ILE A 56 -2.07 3.64 10.39
CA ILE A 56 -1.14 3.36 11.50
C ILE A 56 -1.70 2.25 12.39
N ASP A 57 -2.96 2.37 12.80
CA ASP A 57 -3.64 1.37 13.62
C ASP A 57 -3.67 0.01 12.93
N LYS A 58 -3.94 -0.02 11.62
CA LYS A 58 -3.89 -1.26 10.84
C LYS A 58 -2.48 -1.86 10.82
N ILE A 59 -1.43 -1.05 10.62
CA ILE A 59 -0.05 -1.52 10.65
C ILE A 59 0.28 -2.13 12.02
N HIS A 60 -0.12 -1.50 13.12
CA HIS A 60 0.08 -2.05 14.46
C HIS A 60 -0.70 -3.35 14.70
N GLU A 61 -1.94 -3.44 14.19
CA GLU A 61 -2.79 -4.62 14.31
C GLU A 61 -2.17 -5.85 13.64
N VAL A 62 -1.60 -5.71 12.44
CA VAL A 62 -1.06 -6.85 11.66
C VAL A 62 0.46 -7.00 11.76
N GLY A 63 1.14 -6.01 12.34
CA GLY A 63 2.59 -5.85 12.30
C GLY A 63 3.42 -6.87 13.08
N PHE A 64 2.76 -7.77 13.82
CA PHE A 64 3.44 -8.78 14.64
C PHE A 64 3.09 -10.22 14.26
N ASP A 65 1.98 -10.43 13.55
CA ASP A 65 1.42 -11.77 13.28
C ASP A 65 1.36 -12.14 11.80
N PHE A 66 1.63 -11.19 10.89
CA PHE A 66 1.56 -11.42 9.45
C PHE A 66 2.93 -11.71 8.85
N ASP A 67 2.95 -12.40 7.71
CA ASP A 67 4.17 -12.73 7.00
C ASP A 67 4.68 -11.56 6.13
N GLY A 68 3.80 -10.61 5.78
CA GLY A 68 4.15 -9.42 5.02
C GLY A 68 3.02 -8.42 4.89
N ILE A 69 3.38 -7.15 4.66
CA ILE A 69 2.47 -6.05 4.36
C ILE A 69 2.85 -5.46 2.99
N ILE A 70 1.85 -5.30 2.12
CA ILE A 70 1.96 -4.55 0.87
C ILE A 70 1.27 -3.21 1.10
N LEU A 71 2.03 -2.12 1.09
CA LEU A 71 1.54 -0.78 1.40
C LEU A 71 1.64 0.12 0.16
N ASN A 72 0.51 0.59 -0.34
CA ASN A 72 0.46 1.77 -1.18
C ASN A 72 -0.08 2.93 -0.34
N ALA A 73 0.81 3.73 0.25
CA ALA A 73 0.41 4.85 1.11
C ALA A 73 -0.15 6.06 0.34
N GLY A 74 -0.28 5.97 -0.99
CA GLY A 74 -0.75 7.08 -1.83
C GLY A 74 0.05 8.35 -1.58
N ALA A 75 -0.66 9.47 -1.38
CA ALA A 75 -0.01 10.76 -1.11
C ALA A 75 0.79 10.78 0.22
N TYR A 76 0.43 9.95 1.20
CA TYR A 76 1.12 9.93 2.50
C TYR A 76 2.54 9.39 2.42
N THR A 77 2.89 8.67 1.36
CA THR A 77 4.28 8.37 1.01
C THR A 77 5.17 9.61 1.09
N HIS A 78 4.67 10.77 0.68
CA HIS A 78 5.48 11.99 0.56
C HIS A 78 5.42 12.89 1.79
N THR A 79 4.56 12.59 2.77
CA THR A 79 4.25 13.52 3.87
C THR A 79 4.27 12.89 5.25
N SER A 80 4.06 11.57 5.36
CA SER A 80 3.78 10.93 6.65
C SER A 80 5.05 10.39 7.31
N ILE A 81 5.60 11.17 8.23
CA ILE A 81 6.61 10.70 9.18
C ILE A 81 5.98 9.71 10.17
N ALA A 82 4.69 9.89 10.51
CA ALA A 82 3.98 9.00 11.41
C ALA A 82 3.88 7.55 10.86
N LEU A 83 3.61 7.39 9.56
CA LEU A 83 3.66 6.06 8.93
C LEU A 83 5.07 5.49 8.88
N HIS A 84 6.10 6.32 8.65
CA HIS A 84 7.49 5.86 8.71
C HIS A 84 7.82 5.20 10.05
N ASP A 85 7.44 5.86 11.15
CA ASP A 85 7.70 5.37 12.50
C ASP A 85 6.85 4.13 12.82
N ALA A 86 5.58 4.10 12.40
CA ALA A 86 4.72 2.92 12.56
C ALA A 86 5.29 1.69 11.84
N ILE A 87 5.83 1.85 10.62
CA ILE A 87 6.47 0.76 9.87
C ILE A 87 7.72 0.25 10.60
N LYS A 88 8.51 1.14 11.20
CA LYS A 88 9.71 0.74 11.98
C LYS A 88 9.38 0.10 13.33
N ALA A 89 8.18 0.33 13.87
CA ALA A 89 7.76 -0.18 15.16
C ALA A 89 7.30 -1.65 15.12
N VAL A 90 7.15 -2.23 13.92
CA VAL A 90 6.60 -3.57 13.72
C VAL A 90 7.64 -4.53 13.11
N ASN A 91 7.44 -5.85 13.29
CA ASN A 91 8.37 -6.88 12.81
C ASN A 91 8.01 -7.40 11.41
N THR A 92 6.74 -7.28 11.02
CA THR A 92 6.27 -7.70 9.70
C THR A 92 6.91 -6.85 8.60
N PRO A 93 7.56 -7.46 7.59
CA PRO A 93 8.19 -6.69 6.52
C PRO A 93 7.15 -5.97 5.66
N VAL A 94 7.38 -4.67 5.44
CA VAL A 94 6.53 -3.82 4.59
C VAL A 94 7.19 -3.61 3.22
N ILE A 95 6.47 -3.87 2.14
CA ILE A 95 6.85 -3.50 0.77
C ILE A 95 6.00 -2.32 0.33
N GLU A 96 6.65 -1.24 -0.07
CA GLU A 96 5.99 -0.06 -0.64
C GLU A 96 5.64 -0.31 -2.11
N VAL A 97 4.42 0.03 -2.52
CA VAL A 97 3.97 -0.13 -3.90
C VAL A 97 3.30 1.14 -4.41
N HIS A 98 3.59 1.49 -5.66
CA HIS A 98 2.93 2.56 -6.39
C HIS A 98 2.45 2.08 -7.75
N ILE A 99 1.19 2.35 -8.08
CA ILE A 99 0.63 2.03 -9.41
C ILE A 99 1.35 2.85 -10.49
N SER A 100 1.50 4.16 -10.27
CA SER A 100 2.19 5.04 -11.22
C SER A 100 3.70 5.12 -10.96
N ASN A 101 4.49 5.41 -11.99
CA ASN A 101 5.88 5.81 -11.83
C ASN A 101 5.97 7.20 -11.18
N VAL A 102 6.20 7.24 -9.86
CA VAL A 102 6.29 8.50 -9.10
C VAL A 102 7.47 9.39 -9.53
N HIS A 103 8.54 8.81 -10.07
CA HIS A 103 9.71 9.57 -10.57
C HIS A 103 9.46 10.27 -11.90
N ALA A 104 8.47 9.82 -12.68
CA ALA A 104 8.03 10.50 -13.90
C ALA A 104 7.08 11.68 -13.64
N ARG A 105 6.75 11.94 -12.37
CA ARG A 105 5.78 12.96 -11.95
C ARG A 105 6.47 14.17 -11.31
N GLU A 106 5.69 15.03 -10.65
CA GLU A 106 6.18 16.26 -10.03
C GLU A 106 7.29 15.99 -9.01
N SER A 107 8.23 16.92 -8.85
CA SER A 107 9.43 16.75 -8.01
C SER A 107 9.13 16.43 -6.56
N PHE A 108 8.03 16.93 -6.00
CA PHE A 108 7.61 16.61 -4.62
C PHE A 108 7.22 15.14 -4.43
N ARG A 109 7.01 14.37 -5.51
CA ARG A 109 6.73 12.93 -5.47
C ARG A 109 7.99 12.08 -5.55
N HIS A 110 9.14 12.68 -5.81
CA HIS A 110 10.42 11.95 -5.93
C HIS A 110 10.97 11.59 -4.55
N VAL A 111 10.51 12.27 -3.50
CA VAL A 111 10.91 12.02 -2.12
C VAL A 111 9.80 11.22 -1.42
N SER A 112 10.19 10.08 -0.84
CA SER A 112 9.34 9.28 0.03
C SER A 112 9.81 9.41 1.46
N ALA A 113 8.89 9.74 2.36
CA ALA A 113 9.10 9.71 3.80
C ALA A 113 9.16 8.27 4.33
N ILE A 114 8.55 7.28 3.65
CA ILE A 114 8.40 5.91 4.17
C ILE A 114 9.36 4.89 3.55
N SER A 115 9.94 5.14 2.37
CA SER A 115 10.75 4.12 1.66
C SER A 115 11.92 3.59 2.47
N ALA A 116 12.53 4.42 3.31
CA ALA A 116 13.64 4.01 4.18
C ALA A 116 13.22 3.15 5.38
N ALA A 117 11.91 3.08 5.69
CA ALA A 117 11.35 2.15 6.68
C ALA A 117 10.88 0.83 6.03
N CYS A 118 10.56 0.85 4.73
CA CYS A 118 10.14 -0.32 3.98
C CYS A 118 11.32 -1.23 3.60
N LYS A 119 11.03 -2.52 3.41
CA LYS A 119 12.02 -3.53 2.96
C LYS A 119 12.38 -3.38 1.48
N GLY A 120 11.48 -2.80 0.69
CA GLY A 120 11.66 -2.56 -0.73
C GLY A 120 10.52 -1.72 -1.30
N VAL A 121 10.71 -1.24 -2.54
CA VAL A 121 9.75 -0.39 -3.27
C VAL A 121 9.54 -0.94 -4.67
N ILE A 122 8.28 -1.01 -5.12
CA ILE A 122 7.87 -1.34 -6.48
C ILE A 122 7.01 -0.19 -7.02
N LEU A 123 7.33 0.36 -8.19
CA LEU A 123 6.59 1.50 -8.75
C LEU A 123 6.52 1.47 -10.28
N GLY A 124 5.34 1.78 -10.84
CA GLY A 124 5.17 2.13 -12.25
C GLY A 124 5.16 0.99 -13.27
N PHE A 125 4.64 -0.18 -12.89
CA PHE A 125 4.46 -1.35 -13.76
C PHE A 125 3.00 -1.54 -14.15
#